data_AF-A0A1I8IUL8-F1
#
_entry.id   AF-A0A1I8IUL8-F1
#
_cell.length_a   1.000
_cell.length_b   1.000
_cell.length_c   1.000
_cell.angle_alpha   90.00
_cell.angle_beta   90.00
_cell.angle_gamma   90.00
#
_symmetry.space_group_name_H-M   'P 1'
#
loop_
_entity.id
_entity.type
_entity.pdbx_description
1 polymer ?
#
loop_
_entity_poly.entity_id
_entity_poly.type
_entity_poly.pdbx_seq_one_letter_code
_entity_poly.pdbx_strand_id
1 'polypeptide(L)'
;PPPPTAPVSRMSSPDPQQPNENSSPKPDDSQEQQVEQLRLSLRARDEQLAELTQQVGDLKSQVRVKDRRIAELLSQVDKYQSVFHSAGSPIRDGGGTGGGGGGGGGGGGGTRRNRGVGISAEPQNELIVSQMSTGKIYHKSNGGVSSSELALYDVKPCEKSQRTRDLIKRAILENAFMKNLENAQISEIIDYMYPVSHKAHALIIKLGEVGSLVYVMEEGSAEVTNTKGDKINEIGPGTVFGELAILYNCKRTATVKGERRH
;
A
#
# COMPACT_ATOMS: atom_id res chain seq x y z
N PRO A 1 -30.21 -70.08 -90.78
CA PRO A 1 -29.93 -68.81 -91.49
C PRO A 1 -28.79 -68.05 -90.78
N PRO A 2 -27.81 -67.51 -91.52
CA PRO A 2 -26.47 -67.19 -91.01
C PRO A 2 -26.38 -65.66 -90.65
N PRO A 3 -25.19 -65.04 -90.46
CA PRO A 3 -24.85 -64.12 -89.36
C PRO A 3 -24.91 -62.63 -89.81
N PRO A 4 -24.31 -61.67 -89.07
CA PRO A 4 -23.03 -61.13 -89.58
C PRO A 4 -22.00 -60.65 -88.54
N THR A 5 -20.76 -61.10 -88.75
CA THR A 5 -19.46 -60.39 -88.82
C THR A 5 -18.97 -59.34 -87.80
N ALA A 6 -17.69 -59.52 -87.44
CA ALA A 6 -16.76 -58.75 -86.61
C ALA A 6 -16.38 -57.34 -87.14
N PRO A 7 -15.51 -56.56 -86.42
CA PRO A 7 -14.06 -56.62 -86.72
C PRO A 7 -13.11 -56.46 -85.48
N VAL A 8 -12.03 -57.24 -85.36
CA VAL A 8 -10.58 -56.99 -85.64
C VAL A 8 -9.88 -55.85 -84.86
N SER A 9 -8.83 -56.21 -84.09
CA SER A 9 -7.51 -55.52 -83.87
C SER A 9 -6.91 -55.98 -82.52
N ARG A 10 -5.62 -56.21 -82.25
CA ARG A 10 -4.33 -56.16 -82.97
C ARG A 10 -3.31 -56.87 -82.04
N MET A 11 -2.34 -57.60 -82.59
CA MET A 11 -1.16 -58.09 -81.85
C MET A 11 -0.23 -56.91 -81.51
N SER A 12 0.37 -56.88 -80.31
CA SER A 12 1.62 -56.12 -80.01
C SER A 12 2.29 -56.62 -78.72
N SER A 13 3.44 -57.29 -78.91
CA SER A 13 4.70 -57.32 -78.14
C SER A 13 4.75 -57.60 -76.60
N PRO A 14 5.77 -58.34 -76.12
CA PRO A 14 6.02 -58.55 -74.69
C PRO A 14 6.70 -57.34 -74.05
N ASP A 15 6.23 -56.96 -72.85
CA ASP A 15 6.78 -55.88 -72.04
C ASP A 15 8.19 -56.20 -71.48
N PRO A 16 9.09 -55.20 -71.36
CA PRO A 16 10.43 -55.38 -70.83
C PRO A 16 10.44 -55.50 -69.30
N GLN A 17 11.41 -56.28 -68.80
CA GLN A 17 11.75 -56.48 -67.39
C GLN A 17 11.73 -55.17 -66.59
N GLN A 18 10.96 -55.14 -65.50
CA GLN A 18 11.16 -54.16 -64.42
C GLN A 18 12.29 -54.64 -63.50
N PRO A 19 13.29 -53.81 -63.18
CA PRO A 19 14.30 -54.14 -62.20
C PRO A 19 13.83 -53.82 -60.77
N ASN A 20 14.08 -54.81 -59.91
CA ASN A 20 14.35 -54.75 -58.49
C ASN A 20 13.33 -54.13 -57.52
N GLU A 21 12.87 -55.04 -56.66
CA GLU A 21 12.12 -54.80 -55.44
C GLU A 21 12.79 -53.78 -54.53
N ASN A 22 11.93 -52.94 -54.00
CA ASN A 22 12.13 -51.88 -53.04
C ASN A 22 12.76 -52.41 -51.73
N SER A 23 14.08 -52.47 -51.62
CA SER A 23 14.78 -52.65 -50.35
C SER A 23 14.98 -51.30 -49.66
N SER A 24 13.89 -50.76 -49.11
CA SER A 24 14.00 -49.69 -48.11
C SER A 24 14.76 -50.26 -46.90
N PRO A 25 15.84 -49.62 -46.42
CA PRO A 25 16.55 -50.11 -45.25
C PRO A 25 15.59 -50.09 -44.05
N LYS A 26 15.41 -51.24 -43.39
CA LYS A 26 14.69 -51.30 -42.12
C LYS A 26 15.41 -50.35 -41.14
N PRO A 27 14.69 -49.46 -40.45
CA PRO A 27 15.31 -48.58 -39.46
C PRO A 27 16.06 -49.44 -38.43
N ASP A 28 17.28 -49.03 -38.13
CA ASP A 28 18.15 -49.67 -37.14
C ASP A 28 17.47 -49.58 -35.76
N ASP A 29 17.37 -50.67 -35.00
CA ASP A 29 16.65 -50.75 -33.71
C ASP A 29 17.07 -49.61 -32.75
N SER A 30 18.31 -49.16 -32.86
CA SER A 30 18.87 -48.02 -32.11
C SER A 30 18.22 -46.68 -32.46
N GLN A 31 17.89 -46.46 -33.74
CA GLN A 31 17.17 -45.26 -34.21
C GLN A 31 15.70 -45.28 -33.77
N GLU A 32 15.05 -46.43 -33.79
CA GLU A 32 13.67 -46.57 -33.28
C GLU A 32 13.59 -46.28 -31.78
N GLN A 33 14.52 -46.81 -31.00
CA GLN A 33 14.63 -46.52 -29.56
C GLN A 33 14.87 -45.03 -29.28
N GLN A 34 15.72 -44.37 -30.08
CA GLN A 34 16.00 -42.94 -29.93
C GLN A 34 14.78 -42.06 -30.28
N VAL A 35 14.02 -42.43 -31.32
CA VAL A 35 12.76 -41.77 -31.68
C VAL A 35 11.70 -41.98 -30.60
N GLU A 36 11.60 -43.17 -30.02
CA GLU A 36 10.68 -43.46 -28.93
C GLU A 36 11.03 -42.66 -27.67
N GLN A 37 12.31 -42.55 -27.33
CA GLN A 37 12.79 -41.74 -26.22
C GLN A 37 12.48 -40.23 -26.44
N LEU A 38 12.68 -39.72 -27.66
CA LEU A 38 12.33 -38.34 -28.02
C LEU A 38 10.83 -38.09 -27.93
N ARG A 39 9.99 -39.04 -28.35
CA ARG A 39 8.52 -38.95 -28.23
C ARG A 39 8.07 -38.89 -26.77
N LEU A 40 8.69 -39.69 -25.90
CA LEU A 40 8.41 -39.65 -24.46
C LEU A 40 8.82 -38.31 -23.83
N SER A 41 10.00 -37.79 -24.21
CA SER A 41 10.47 -36.48 -23.76
C SER A 41 9.57 -35.34 -24.22
N LEU A 42 9.09 -35.37 -25.47
CA LEU A 42 8.13 -34.40 -26.00
C LEU A 42 6.81 -34.44 -25.21
N ARG A 43 6.25 -35.62 -24.96
CA ARG A 43 5.03 -35.76 -24.14
C ARG A 43 5.21 -35.19 -22.73
N ALA A 44 6.32 -35.50 -22.08
CA ALA A 44 6.62 -34.95 -20.75
C ALA A 44 6.74 -33.42 -20.76
N ARG A 45 7.34 -32.83 -21.82
CA ARG A 45 7.41 -31.38 -21.99
C ARG A 45 6.04 -30.77 -22.28
N ASP A 46 5.20 -31.43 -23.07
CA ASP A 46 3.85 -30.98 -23.37
C ASP A 46 2.96 -30.99 -22.12
N GLU A 47 3.10 -32.01 -21.26
CA GLU A 47 2.45 -32.05 -19.94
C GLU A 47 2.92 -30.89 -19.04
N GLN A 48 4.22 -30.62 -18.97
CA GLN A 48 4.76 -29.47 -18.24
C GLN A 48 4.24 -28.13 -18.79
N LEU A 49 4.12 -28.00 -20.12
CA LEU A 49 3.55 -26.80 -20.75
C LEU A 49 2.06 -26.65 -20.42
N ALA A 50 1.30 -27.73 -20.37
CA ALA A 50 -0.10 -27.72 -19.99
C ALA A 50 -0.27 -27.28 -18.52
N GLU A 51 0.54 -27.83 -17.61
CA GLU A 51 0.52 -27.45 -16.20
C GLU A 51 0.89 -25.97 -16.00
N LEU A 52 1.95 -25.50 -16.66
CA LEU A 52 2.36 -24.10 -16.57
C LEU A 52 1.28 -23.16 -17.15
N THR A 53 0.60 -23.58 -18.23
CA THR A 53 -0.51 -22.84 -18.83
C THR A 53 -1.68 -22.72 -17.85
N GLN A 54 -1.99 -23.80 -17.13
CA GLN A 54 -3.00 -23.80 -16.07
C GLN A 54 -2.62 -22.83 -14.93
N GLN A 55 -1.38 -22.90 -14.43
CA GLN A 55 -0.90 -22.00 -13.38
C GLN A 55 -0.96 -20.51 -13.80
N VAL A 56 -0.59 -20.21 -15.06
CA VAL A 56 -0.71 -18.86 -15.61
C VAL A 56 -2.18 -18.43 -15.69
N GLY A 57 -3.10 -19.33 -16.03
CA GLY A 57 -4.54 -19.10 -16.00
C GLY A 57 -5.04 -18.72 -14.61
N ASP A 58 -4.66 -19.50 -13.60
CA ASP A 58 -5.04 -19.28 -12.21
C ASP A 58 -4.48 -17.95 -11.68
N LEU A 59 -3.20 -17.66 -11.91
CA LEU A 59 -2.58 -16.38 -11.54
C LEU A 59 -3.28 -15.19 -12.21
N LYS A 60 -3.62 -15.31 -13.49
CA LYS A 60 -4.39 -14.26 -14.21
C LYS A 60 -5.77 -14.04 -13.59
N SER A 61 -6.46 -15.09 -13.16
CA SER A 61 -7.75 -14.97 -12.48
C SER A 61 -7.61 -14.25 -11.13
N GLN A 62 -6.57 -14.56 -10.35
CA GLN A 62 -6.27 -13.88 -9.09
C GLN A 62 -5.96 -12.39 -9.30
N VAL A 63 -5.19 -12.05 -10.35
CA VAL A 63 -4.92 -10.66 -10.71
C VAL A 63 -6.22 -9.92 -11.00
N ARG A 64 -7.13 -10.50 -11.81
CA ARG A 64 -8.44 -9.89 -12.10
C ARG A 64 -9.28 -9.65 -10.84
N VAL A 65 -9.27 -10.59 -9.89
CA VAL A 65 -9.98 -10.44 -8.61
C VAL A 65 -9.37 -9.30 -7.79
N LYS A 66 -8.03 -9.23 -7.72
CA LYS A 66 -7.33 -8.13 -7.03
C LYS A 66 -7.59 -6.78 -7.68
N ASP A 67 -7.58 -6.70 -9.00
CA ASP A 67 -7.88 -5.47 -9.75
C ASP A 67 -9.30 -4.96 -9.46
N ARG A 68 -10.29 -5.87 -9.39
CA ARG A 68 -11.65 -5.53 -8.98
C ARG A 68 -11.68 -4.97 -7.56
N ARG A 69 -10.93 -5.56 -6.62
CA ARG A 69 -10.85 -5.06 -5.24
C ARG A 69 -10.17 -3.70 -5.16
N ILE A 70 -9.13 -3.47 -5.96
CA ILE A 70 -8.46 -2.17 -6.06
C ILE A 70 -9.45 -1.11 -6.56
N ALA A 71 -10.22 -1.39 -7.62
CA ALA A 71 -11.22 -0.47 -8.14
C ALA A 71 -12.30 -0.12 -7.10
N GLU A 72 -12.76 -1.11 -6.34
CA GLU A 72 -13.73 -0.92 -5.26
C GLU A 72 -13.18 -0.02 -4.15
N LEU A 73 -11.94 -0.27 -3.70
CA LEU A 73 -11.28 0.53 -2.68
C LEU A 73 -11.01 1.97 -3.15
N LEU A 74 -10.60 2.17 -4.40
CA LEU A 74 -10.43 3.50 -4.99
C LEU A 74 -11.75 4.27 -4.99
N SER A 75 -12.86 3.63 -5.35
CA SER A 75 -14.19 4.25 -5.28
C SER A 75 -14.59 4.65 -3.85
N GLN A 76 -14.21 3.86 -2.84
CA GLN A 76 -14.44 4.23 -1.44
C GLN A 76 -13.62 5.45 -1.04
N VAL A 77 -12.34 5.51 -1.44
CA VAL A 77 -11.47 6.66 -1.17
C VAL A 77 -12.05 7.93 -1.80
N ASP A 78 -12.48 7.88 -3.06
CA ASP A 78 -13.12 9.03 -3.74
C ASP A 78 -14.39 9.48 -3.01
N LYS A 79 -15.20 8.53 -2.51
CA LYS A 79 -16.40 8.82 -1.72
C LYS A 79 -16.05 9.59 -0.45
N TYR A 80 -15.02 9.17 0.30
CA TYR A 80 -14.60 9.88 1.51
C TYR A 80 -13.96 11.23 1.19
N GLN A 81 -13.11 11.31 0.16
CA GLN A 81 -12.54 12.58 -0.29
C GLN A 81 -13.63 13.59 -0.68
N SER A 82 -14.69 13.16 -1.36
CA SER A 82 -15.81 14.04 -1.72
C SER A 82 -16.49 14.66 -0.49
N VAL A 83 -16.61 13.93 0.62
CA VAL A 83 -17.16 14.46 1.88
C VAL A 83 -16.25 15.56 2.45
N PHE A 84 -14.92 15.38 2.42
CA PHE A 84 -13.97 16.41 2.88
C PHE A 84 -13.91 17.63 1.96
N HIS A 85 -14.11 17.47 0.65
CA HIS A 85 -14.16 18.60 -0.30
C HIS A 85 -15.53 19.30 -0.34
N SER A 86 -16.59 18.69 0.21
CA SER A 86 -17.92 19.31 0.33
C SER A 86 -18.05 20.29 1.51
N ALA A 87 -17.18 20.16 2.53
CA ALA A 87 -17.15 21.06 3.69
C ALA A 87 -16.23 22.30 3.50
N GLY A 88 -15.54 22.39 2.36
CA GLY A 88 -14.68 23.52 2.00
C GLY A 88 -15.25 24.30 0.82
N SER A 89 -16.36 25.01 1.00
CA SER A 89 -16.71 26.08 0.06
C SER A 89 -15.71 27.22 0.24
N PRO A 90 -14.91 27.59 -0.77
CA PRO A 90 -14.14 28.82 -0.70
C PRO A 90 -15.12 29.99 -0.82
N ILE A 91 -15.05 30.91 0.14
CA ILE A 91 -15.66 32.22 0.04
C ILE A 91 -15.10 32.89 -1.22
N ARG A 92 -15.97 33.06 -2.23
CA ARG A 92 -15.74 33.95 -3.37
C ARG A 92 -15.67 35.37 -2.82
N ASP A 93 -14.48 35.96 -2.84
CA ASP A 93 -14.34 37.41 -2.84
C ASP A 93 -13.83 37.87 -4.21
N GLY A 94 -14.50 38.88 -4.74
CA GLY A 94 -14.34 39.36 -6.11
C GLY A 94 -13.09 40.23 -6.30
N GLY A 95 -12.43 40.05 -7.44
CA GLY A 95 -11.38 40.94 -7.94
C GLY A 95 -10.80 40.39 -9.24
N GLY A 96 -11.08 41.05 -10.36
CA GLY A 96 -10.81 40.54 -11.71
C GLY A 96 -9.42 40.82 -12.29
N THR A 97 -9.33 40.55 -13.60
CA THR A 97 -8.21 40.68 -14.56
C THR A 97 -7.16 39.56 -14.45
N GLY A 98 -6.70 38.87 -15.49
CA GLY A 98 -6.98 38.82 -16.93
C GLY A 98 -5.90 37.93 -17.59
N GLY A 99 -6.22 37.25 -18.69
CA GLY A 99 -5.22 36.87 -19.71
C GLY A 99 -4.68 35.42 -19.74
N GLY A 100 -5.17 34.63 -20.70
CA GLY A 100 -4.34 34.01 -21.74
C GLY A 100 -3.72 32.62 -21.54
N GLY A 101 -4.16 31.66 -22.36
CA GLY A 101 -3.25 30.88 -23.21
C GLY A 101 -2.95 29.41 -22.86
N GLY A 102 -3.53 28.49 -23.64
CA GLY A 102 -2.75 27.54 -24.46
C GLY A 102 -2.21 26.23 -23.83
N GLY A 103 -2.88 25.12 -24.16
CA GLY A 103 -2.31 24.03 -24.97
C GLY A 103 -1.37 22.98 -24.35
N GLY A 104 -1.56 21.72 -24.79
CA GLY A 104 -0.46 20.76 -24.98
C GLY A 104 -0.49 19.53 -24.07
N GLY A 105 -0.84 18.37 -24.64
CA GLY A 105 -0.73 17.07 -23.98
C GLY A 105 0.68 16.47 -24.00
N GLY A 106 0.79 15.22 -23.57
CA GLY A 106 2.00 14.42 -23.77
C GLY A 106 2.17 13.35 -22.70
N GLY A 107 2.16 12.09 -23.11
CA GLY A 107 2.31 10.92 -22.23
C GLY A 107 3.74 10.66 -21.76
N GLY A 108 3.94 9.48 -21.17
CA GLY A 108 5.27 8.87 -21.05
C GLY A 108 5.60 8.39 -19.65
N GLY A 109 5.78 7.08 -19.53
CA GLY A 109 6.05 6.39 -18.26
C GLY A 109 7.45 6.61 -17.69
N GLY A 110 7.67 6.05 -16.50
CA GLY A 110 8.95 6.17 -15.80
C GLY A 110 8.94 5.60 -14.39
N THR A 111 8.94 4.27 -14.30
CA THR A 111 9.52 3.41 -13.24
C THR A 111 10.19 4.11 -12.04
N ARG A 112 9.80 3.77 -10.80
CA ARG A 112 10.63 3.01 -9.82
C ARG A 112 10.25 3.22 -8.34
N ARG A 113 10.38 2.08 -7.65
CA ARG A 113 10.84 1.86 -6.26
C ARG A 113 9.79 1.73 -5.15
N ASN A 114 9.73 0.49 -4.65
CA ASN A 114 9.59 0.08 -3.26
C ASN A 114 9.24 1.20 -2.29
N ARG A 115 8.00 1.21 -1.80
CA ARG A 115 7.75 1.61 -0.42
C ARG A 115 7.01 0.48 0.29
N GLY A 116 7.59 0.11 1.42
CA GLY A 116 7.22 -1.06 2.20
C GLY A 116 5.79 -1.01 2.69
N VAL A 117 5.27 -2.22 2.90
CA VAL A 117 4.36 -2.60 3.99
C VAL A 117 3.63 -1.44 4.65
N GLY A 118 2.47 -1.09 4.08
CA GLY A 118 1.47 -0.29 4.76
C GLY A 118 0.83 -1.13 5.85
N ILE A 119 1.03 -0.75 7.10
CA ILE A 119 0.25 -1.26 8.22
C ILE A 119 -1.04 -0.45 8.20
N SER A 120 -2.16 -1.13 7.97
CA SER A 120 -3.48 -0.51 7.86
C SER A 120 -3.80 0.31 9.12
N ALA A 121 -4.21 1.56 8.92
CA ALA A 121 -4.68 2.49 9.94
C ALA A 121 -6.20 2.64 9.86
N GLU A 122 -6.93 1.54 9.75
CA GLU A 122 -8.38 1.57 9.92
C GLU A 122 -8.69 2.03 11.36
N PRO A 123 -9.47 3.11 11.55
CA PRO A 123 -9.86 3.54 12.87
C PRO A 123 -10.80 2.47 13.46
N GLN A 124 -10.30 1.68 14.40
CA GLN A 124 -11.05 0.60 15.06
C GLN A 124 -12.17 1.12 15.99
N ASN A 125 -12.47 2.43 15.97
CA ASN A 125 -13.41 3.04 16.90
C ASN A 125 -14.31 4.06 16.19
N GLU A 126 -15.38 3.56 15.56
CA GLU A 126 -16.40 4.36 14.85
C GLU A 126 -17.04 5.46 15.71
N LEU A 127 -17.08 5.26 17.04
CA LEU A 127 -17.63 6.20 18.01
C LEU A 127 -16.89 7.56 18.01
N ILE A 128 -15.57 7.54 17.83
CA ILE A 128 -14.76 8.76 17.83
C ILE A 128 -14.95 9.53 16.51
N VAL A 129 -15.10 8.81 15.38
CA VAL A 129 -15.31 9.40 14.05
C VAL A 129 -16.71 10.05 13.93
N SER A 130 -17.73 9.42 14.51
CA SER A 130 -19.11 9.98 14.53
C SER A 130 -19.21 11.24 15.41
N GLN A 131 -18.37 11.37 16.44
CA GLN A 131 -18.35 12.53 17.32
C GLN A 131 -17.57 13.72 16.74
N MET A 132 -16.56 13.47 15.89
CA MET A 132 -15.83 14.54 15.18
C MET A 132 -16.68 15.22 14.10
N SER A 133 -17.57 14.49 13.42
CA SER A 133 -18.40 15.06 12.33
C SER A 133 -19.59 15.89 12.81
N THR A 134 -19.98 15.79 14.08
CA THR A 134 -21.19 16.45 14.61
C THR A 134 -20.93 17.81 15.26
N GLY A 135 -19.68 18.31 15.31
CA GLY A 135 -19.38 19.67 15.78
C GLY A 135 -19.82 19.98 17.22
N LYS A 136 -20.15 18.96 18.02
CA LYS A 136 -20.72 19.09 19.37
C LYS A 136 -19.67 19.12 20.49
N ILE A 137 -18.43 19.52 20.22
CA ILE A 137 -17.46 19.78 21.29
C ILE A 137 -17.52 21.22 21.80
N TYR A 138 -18.09 22.18 21.06
CA TYR A 138 -18.16 23.57 21.54
C TYR A 138 -19.48 24.26 21.23
N HIS A 139 -20.55 23.91 21.96
CA HIS A 139 -21.58 24.89 22.31
C HIS A 139 -22.35 24.44 23.57
N LYS A 140 -22.10 25.17 24.66
CA LYS A 140 -22.88 25.09 25.91
C LYS A 140 -24.33 25.49 25.63
N SER A 141 -25.25 24.55 25.70
CA SER A 141 -26.66 24.84 25.99
C SER A 141 -27.26 23.71 26.83
N ASN A 142 -28.07 24.13 27.80
CA ASN A 142 -28.54 23.37 28.96
C ASN A 142 -29.21 22.03 28.61
N GLY A 143 -28.79 20.94 29.24
CA GLY A 143 -29.60 19.72 29.34
C GLY A 143 -28.85 18.39 29.37
N GLY A 144 -28.42 17.98 30.57
CA GLY A 144 -28.39 16.58 31.05
C GLY A 144 -27.70 15.48 30.23
N VAL A 145 -26.41 15.25 30.52
CA VAL A 145 -25.80 13.90 30.49
C VAL A 145 -24.87 13.80 31.71
N SER A 146 -24.91 12.67 32.44
CA SER A 146 -24.21 12.47 33.70
C SER A 146 -22.70 12.69 33.58
N SER A 147 -22.19 13.56 34.46
CA SER A 147 -20.91 14.27 34.41
C SER A 147 -19.68 13.48 34.85
N SER A 148 -19.76 12.17 35.09
CA SER A 148 -18.72 11.47 35.87
C SER A 148 -17.62 10.76 35.07
N GLU A 149 -17.76 10.55 33.76
CA GLU A 149 -16.78 9.75 32.98
C GLU A 149 -16.02 10.53 31.89
N LEU A 150 -16.44 11.78 31.60
CA LEU A 150 -15.78 12.71 30.66
C LEU A 150 -15.00 13.84 31.35
N ALA A 151 -14.99 13.89 32.68
CA ALA A 151 -14.36 14.95 33.47
C ALA A 151 -12.83 14.83 33.62
N LEU A 152 -12.18 13.85 32.99
CA LEU A 152 -10.74 13.59 33.13
C LEU A 152 -9.84 14.37 32.16
N TYR A 153 -10.41 15.15 31.24
CA TYR A 153 -9.65 15.96 30.29
C TYR A 153 -10.21 17.38 30.18
N ASP A 154 -10.35 18.08 31.31
CA ASP A 154 -10.35 19.55 31.33
C ASP A 154 -8.92 20.03 31.00
N VAL A 155 -8.49 19.82 29.74
CA VAL A 155 -7.17 20.23 29.27
C VAL A 155 -7.23 21.74 29.16
N LYS A 156 -6.65 22.43 30.14
CA LYS A 156 -6.54 23.89 30.10
C LYS A 156 -5.32 24.29 29.29
N PRO A 157 -5.38 25.41 28.55
CA PRO A 157 -4.19 26.03 28.01
C PRO A 157 -3.15 26.24 29.12
N CYS A 158 -1.92 25.82 28.86
CA CYS A 158 -0.82 25.94 29.80
C CYS A 158 0.11 27.07 29.33
N GLU A 159 0.35 28.06 30.18
CA GLU A 159 1.31 29.12 29.89
C GLU A 159 2.74 28.57 29.82
N LYS A 160 3.49 29.01 28.80
CA LYS A 160 4.85 28.53 28.52
C LYS A 160 5.74 29.71 28.18
N SER A 161 7.03 29.59 28.50
CA SER A 161 8.02 30.59 28.10
C SER A 161 8.10 30.70 26.56
N GLN A 162 8.43 31.88 26.04
CA GLN A 162 8.61 32.05 24.59
C GLN A 162 9.65 31.08 24.02
N ARG A 163 10.73 30.82 24.77
CA ARG A 163 11.77 29.84 24.43
C ARG A 163 11.19 28.43 24.25
N THR A 164 10.34 27.99 25.17
CA THR A 164 9.68 26.68 25.11
C THR A 164 8.71 26.61 23.93
N ARG A 165 7.92 27.67 23.70
CA ARG A 165 7.01 27.75 22.55
C ARG A 165 7.77 27.62 21.22
N ASP A 166 8.88 28.34 21.08
CA ASP A 166 9.69 28.32 19.87
C ASP A 166 10.38 26.96 19.66
N LEU A 167 10.78 26.29 20.74
CA LEU A 167 11.32 24.94 20.70
C LEU A 167 10.28 23.94 20.20
N ILE A 168 9.07 23.96 20.77
CA ILE A 168 7.98 23.07 20.35
C ILE A 168 7.59 23.34 18.89
N LYS A 169 7.49 24.62 18.50
CA LYS A 169 7.18 25.01 17.13
C LYS A 169 8.20 24.45 16.13
N ARG A 170 9.50 24.58 16.41
CA ARG A 170 10.55 24.02 15.55
C ARG A 170 10.47 22.50 15.49
N ALA A 171 10.27 21.84 16.63
CA ALA A 171 10.13 20.38 16.70
C ALA A 171 8.99 19.86 15.79
N ILE A 172 7.83 20.54 15.80
CA ILE A 172 6.68 20.18 14.96
C ILE A 172 6.99 20.39 13.46
N LEU A 173 7.65 21.49 13.11
CA LEU A 173 8.01 21.81 11.72
C LEU A 173 9.11 20.91 11.16
N GLU A 174 9.99 20.39 12.00
CA GLU A 174 11.04 19.43 11.62
C GLU A 174 10.49 17.99 11.48
N ASN A 175 9.37 17.68 12.13
CA ASN A 175 8.74 16.35 12.04
C ASN A 175 8.13 16.11 10.65
N ALA A 176 8.53 15.01 10.00
CA ALA A 176 8.10 14.67 8.64
C ALA A 176 6.58 14.49 8.47
N PHE A 177 5.87 14.16 9.55
CA PHE A 177 4.43 13.90 9.55
C PHE A 177 3.60 15.13 9.95
N MET A 178 4.20 16.11 10.64
CA MET A 178 3.48 17.27 11.20
C MET A 178 3.87 18.62 10.57
N LYS A 179 4.91 18.66 9.73
CA LYS A 179 5.42 19.91 9.10
C LYS A 179 4.43 20.68 8.21
N ASN A 180 3.36 20.02 7.76
CA ASN A 180 2.36 20.63 6.87
C ASN A 180 1.15 21.21 7.63
N LEU A 181 1.18 21.22 8.96
CA LEU A 181 0.14 21.86 9.77
C LEU A 181 0.16 23.37 9.60
N GLU A 182 -1.01 23.99 9.65
CA GLU A 182 -1.11 25.45 9.59
C GLU A 182 -0.59 26.10 10.88
N ASN A 183 -0.06 27.32 10.78
CA ASN A 183 0.47 28.05 11.94
C ASN A 183 -0.55 28.20 13.08
N ALA A 184 -1.84 28.33 12.76
CA ALA A 184 -2.91 28.40 13.75
C ALA A 184 -3.03 27.08 14.54
N GLN A 185 -3.04 25.94 13.84
CA GLN A 185 -3.09 24.61 14.44
C GLN A 185 -1.86 24.31 15.29
N ILE A 186 -0.67 24.69 14.81
CA ILE A 186 0.57 24.54 15.58
C ILE A 186 0.50 25.35 16.88
N SER A 187 -0.03 26.57 16.81
CA SER A 187 -0.18 27.44 17.99
C SER A 187 -1.15 26.84 19.01
N GLU A 188 -2.27 26.30 18.55
CA GLU A 188 -3.24 25.61 19.41
C GLU A 188 -2.62 24.37 20.09
N ILE A 189 -1.90 23.54 19.33
CA ILE A 189 -1.17 22.39 19.90
C ILE A 189 -0.21 22.86 21.00
N ILE A 190 0.59 23.89 20.72
CA ILE A 190 1.54 24.44 21.69
C ILE A 190 0.80 24.89 22.95
N ASP A 191 -0.37 25.52 22.85
CA ASP A 191 -1.11 26.03 24.00
C ASP A 191 -1.59 24.91 24.93
N TYR A 192 -2.02 23.77 24.37
CA TYR A 192 -2.55 22.63 25.15
C TYR A 192 -1.51 21.59 25.59
N MET A 193 -0.26 21.66 25.09
CA MET A 193 0.82 20.85 25.65
C MET A 193 1.09 21.25 27.11
N TYR A 194 1.52 20.32 27.95
CA TYR A 194 1.88 20.59 29.34
C TYR A 194 3.20 19.91 29.70
N PRO A 195 3.99 20.47 30.63
CA PRO A 195 5.27 19.89 31.00
C PRO A 195 5.08 18.58 31.77
N VAL A 196 5.89 17.57 31.42
CA VAL A 196 5.96 16.29 32.12
C VAL A 196 7.42 15.96 32.37
N SER A 197 7.78 15.68 33.62
CA SER A 197 9.13 15.27 34.01
C SER A 197 9.16 13.79 34.36
N HIS A 198 10.14 13.08 33.79
CA HIS A 198 10.39 11.67 34.08
C HIS A 198 11.74 11.50 34.78
N LYS A 199 11.85 10.47 35.62
CA LYS A 199 13.13 10.08 36.22
C LYS A 199 14.05 9.46 35.15
N ALA A 200 15.35 9.50 35.39
CA ALA A 200 16.30 8.76 34.55
C ALA A 200 15.92 7.27 34.47
N HIS A 201 16.05 6.67 33.28
CA HIS A 201 15.66 5.29 32.99
C HIS A 201 14.16 4.99 33.10
N ALA A 202 13.31 6.00 33.25
CA ALA A 202 11.86 5.81 33.24
C ALA A 202 11.38 5.35 31.86
N LEU A 203 10.43 4.43 31.86
CA LEU A 203 9.69 4.01 30.68
C LEU A 203 8.64 5.07 30.33
N ILE A 204 8.85 5.77 29.22
CA ILE A 204 7.95 6.85 28.76
C ILE A 204 6.88 6.29 27.82
N ILE A 205 7.30 5.41 26.90
CA ILE A 205 6.40 4.72 25.97
C ILE A 205 6.74 3.24 26.02
N LYS A 206 5.71 2.39 26.18
CA LYS A 206 5.86 0.94 26.07
C LYS A 206 5.31 0.45 24.74
N LEU A 207 6.07 -0.41 24.08
CA LEU A 207 5.64 -1.09 22.87
C LEU A 207 4.33 -1.87 23.09
N GLY A 208 3.43 -1.79 22.11
CA GLY A 208 2.17 -2.53 22.09
C GLY A 208 1.02 -1.87 22.87
N GLU A 209 1.27 -0.79 23.61
CA GLU A 209 0.23 -0.03 24.30
C GLU A 209 -0.56 0.87 23.34
N VAL A 210 -1.78 1.24 23.72
CA VAL A 210 -2.56 2.23 22.98
C VAL A 210 -1.94 3.61 23.22
N GLY A 211 -1.69 4.39 22.16
CA GLY A 211 -1.13 5.72 22.28
C GLY A 211 -2.20 6.80 22.41
N SER A 212 -2.14 7.58 23.50
CA SER A 212 -3.04 8.71 23.75
C SER A 212 -2.35 10.07 23.88
N LEU A 213 -1.00 10.08 23.97
CA LEU A 213 -0.20 11.30 24.14
C LEU A 213 0.90 11.40 23.07
N VAL A 214 1.19 12.63 22.63
CA VAL A 214 2.37 13.02 21.85
C VAL A 214 3.31 13.81 22.75
N TYR A 215 4.62 13.62 22.58
CA TYR A 215 5.64 14.29 23.38
C TYR A 215 6.58 15.11 22.50
N VAL A 216 7.11 16.19 23.09
CA VAL A 216 8.27 16.92 22.57
C VAL A 216 9.32 16.93 23.66
N MET A 217 10.54 16.55 23.32
CA MET A 217 11.64 16.59 24.26
C MET A 217 12.16 18.01 24.41
N GLU A 218 11.99 18.63 25.58
CA GLU A 218 12.56 19.94 25.87
C GLU A 218 14.02 19.83 26.35
N GLU A 219 14.30 18.89 27.25
CA GLU A 219 15.62 18.64 27.81
C GLU A 219 15.87 17.14 28.05
N GLY A 220 17.12 16.69 27.88
CA GLY A 220 17.56 15.31 28.10
C GLY A 220 17.73 14.51 26.81
N SER A 221 17.87 13.19 26.96
CA SER A 221 17.88 12.22 25.86
C SER A 221 17.01 11.01 26.23
N ALA A 222 16.52 10.29 25.21
CA ALA A 222 15.84 9.03 25.38
C ALA A 222 16.26 8.02 24.32
N GLU A 223 16.35 6.76 24.72
CA GLU A 223 16.62 5.64 23.83
C GLU A 223 15.33 5.05 23.28
N VAL A 224 15.33 4.72 21.99
CA VAL A 224 14.24 4.03 21.30
C VAL A 224 14.67 2.62 20.96
N THR A 225 13.91 1.63 21.41
CA THR A 225 14.17 0.20 21.15
C THR A 225 13.04 -0.46 20.36
N ASN A 226 13.39 -1.37 19.45
CA ASN A 226 12.44 -2.13 18.63
C ASN A 226 11.74 -3.27 19.41
N THR A 227 10.93 -4.07 18.71
CA THR A 227 10.26 -5.28 19.25
C THR A 227 11.21 -6.36 19.76
N LYS A 228 12.46 -6.38 19.28
CA LYS A 228 13.50 -7.33 19.67
C LYS A 228 14.36 -6.82 20.83
N GLY A 229 14.19 -5.56 21.23
CA GLY A 229 14.99 -4.90 22.27
C GLY A 229 16.24 -4.20 21.75
N ASP A 230 16.49 -4.17 20.44
CA ASP A 230 17.65 -3.49 19.87
C ASP A 230 17.42 -1.98 19.86
N LYS A 231 18.45 -1.20 20.22
CA LYS A 231 18.46 0.27 20.04
C LYS A 231 18.35 0.59 18.55
N ILE A 232 17.30 1.30 18.18
CA ILE A 232 17.06 1.73 16.79
C ILE A 232 17.24 3.23 16.60
N ASN A 233 17.07 4.03 17.65
CA ASN A 233 17.23 5.46 17.56
C ASN A 233 17.47 6.09 18.94
N GLU A 234 17.84 7.37 18.93
CA GLU A 234 17.96 8.22 20.09
C GLU A 234 17.19 9.52 19.85
N ILE A 235 16.48 9.98 20.87
CA ILE A 235 15.67 11.19 20.84
C ILE A 235 16.39 12.23 21.68
N GLY A 236 16.66 13.38 21.08
CA GLY A 236 17.24 14.54 21.75
C GLY A 236 16.27 15.72 21.84
N PRO A 237 16.71 16.83 22.45
CA PRO A 237 15.91 18.04 22.58
C PRO A 237 15.43 18.57 21.22
N GLY A 238 14.19 19.06 21.17
CA GLY A 238 13.56 19.55 19.94
C GLY A 238 13.00 18.45 19.04
N THR A 239 12.90 17.20 19.52
CA THR A 239 12.35 16.09 18.74
C THR A 239 10.94 15.74 19.20
N VAL A 240 10.00 15.61 18.24
CA VAL A 240 8.65 15.06 18.47
C VAL A 240 8.73 13.53 18.48
N PHE A 241 8.04 12.88 19.42
CA PHE A 241 7.91 11.43 19.43
C PHE A 241 6.57 10.96 20.01
N GLY A 242 6.14 9.77 19.57
CA GLY A 242 4.87 9.19 19.99
C GLY A 242 3.66 9.67 19.16
N GLU A 243 3.91 10.39 18.09
CA GLU A 243 2.91 10.85 17.12
C GLU A 243 2.30 9.70 16.32
N LEU A 244 3.09 8.68 15.95
CA LEU A 244 2.65 7.64 15.01
C LEU A 244 1.43 6.86 15.51
N ALA A 245 1.36 6.56 16.80
CA ALA A 245 0.25 5.81 17.38
C ALA A 245 -1.08 6.59 17.29
N ILE A 246 -1.03 7.91 17.34
CA ILE A 246 -2.20 8.78 17.25
C ILE A 246 -2.55 9.05 15.79
N LEU A 247 -1.55 9.40 14.97
CA LEU A 247 -1.75 9.71 13.56
C LEU A 247 -2.27 8.51 12.76
N TYR A 248 -1.86 7.30 13.12
CA TYR A 248 -2.25 6.06 12.45
C TYR A 248 -3.22 5.19 13.27
N ASN A 249 -3.76 5.71 14.38
CA ASN A 249 -4.67 5.00 15.29
C ASN A 249 -4.23 3.56 15.56
N CYS A 250 -2.96 3.40 15.94
CA CYS A 250 -2.32 2.10 16.10
C CYS A 250 -1.64 1.97 17.48
N LYS A 251 -1.19 0.76 17.80
CA LYS A 251 -0.41 0.52 19.02
C LYS A 251 0.98 1.12 18.90
N ARG A 252 1.60 1.47 20.03
CA ARG A 252 2.99 1.93 20.11
C ARG A 252 3.92 0.93 19.42
N THR A 253 4.68 1.42 18.45
CA THR A 253 5.55 0.59 17.58
C THR A 253 6.95 0.37 18.15
N ALA A 254 7.33 1.16 19.16
CA ALA A 254 8.63 1.12 19.81
C ALA A 254 8.48 1.38 21.31
N THR A 255 9.49 0.99 22.07
CA THR A 255 9.64 1.36 23.48
C THR A 255 10.58 2.56 23.57
N VAL A 256 10.24 3.55 24.40
CA VAL A 256 11.05 4.74 24.65
C VAL A 256 11.37 4.82 26.14
N LYS A 257 12.67 4.90 26.47
CA LYS A 257 13.17 5.03 27.84
C LYS A 257 14.05 6.26 27.96
N GLY A 258 13.83 7.06 29.01
CA GLY A 258 14.68 8.22 29.29
C GLY A 258 16.10 7.77 29.66
N GLU A 259 17.10 8.52 29.23
CA GLU A 259 18.51 8.26 29.54
C GLU A 259 19.01 9.19 30.66
N ARG A 260 20.12 8.83 31.30
CA ARG A 260 20.79 9.67 32.28
C ARG A 260 21.73 10.62 31.55
N ARG A 261 21.68 11.92 31.85
CA ARG A 261 22.73 12.88 31.40
C ARG A 261 24.10 12.34 31.82
N HIS A 262 25.03 12.26 30.87
CA HIS A 262 26.46 12.13 31.15
C HIS A 262 27.00 13.44 31.74
#